data_AF-A0A327W1C5-F1
#
_entry.id   AF-A0A327W1C5-F1
#
_cell.length_a   1.000
_cell.length_b   1.000
_cell.length_c   1.000
_cell.angle_alpha   90.00
_cell.angle_beta   90.00
_cell.angle_gamma   90.00
#
_symmetry.space_group_name_H-M   'P 1'
#
loop_
_entity.id
_entity.type
_entity.pdbx_description
1 polymer ?
#
loop_
_entity_poly.entity_id
_entity_poly.type
_entity_poly.pdbx_seq_one_letter_code
_entity_poly.pdbx_strand_id
1 'polypeptide(L)'
;MARACADGTFTWTDVEKRTEKLTGVSTVQELGKDGGRLTLPLKRVAEALPSVRTKGPAVSPAEVLFSLGKETGEIESDAATLADVNGDTWAFTDVDDAPPPPGGAVATMEDGGRFVTYAGVREASGTFRYTCDDGRTTTGRARHWTVDVGGVLSCDEAVGKGLAHEAARRSCRPGDTATKKI
;
A
#
# COMPACT_ATOMS: atom_id res chain seq x y z
N MET A 1 30.91 -12.46 -13.90
CA MET A 1 29.44 -12.30 -13.85
C MET A 1 28.87 -13.45 -13.05
N ALA A 2 28.09 -13.18 -12.00
CA ALA A 2 27.48 -14.25 -11.19
C ALA A 2 26.36 -14.92 -11.99
N ARG A 3 26.35 -16.26 -12.03
CA ARG A 3 25.34 -17.04 -12.73
C ARG A 3 23.96 -16.76 -12.12
N ALA A 4 22.98 -16.42 -12.95
CA ALA A 4 21.60 -16.21 -12.52
C ALA A 4 21.07 -17.45 -11.79
N CYS A 5 20.28 -17.22 -10.75
CA CYS A 5 19.62 -18.27 -10.00
C CYS A 5 18.24 -18.50 -10.64
N ALA A 6 18.10 -19.57 -11.42
CA ALA A 6 16.83 -19.99 -12.02
C ALA A 6 16.26 -21.19 -11.25
N ASP A 7 14.94 -21.37 -11.34
CA ASP A 7 14.22 -22.57 -10.88
C ASP A 7 14.31 -22.89 -9.38
N GLY A 8 14.61 -21.89 -8.55
CA GLY A 8 14.70 -22.03 -7.11
C GLY A 8 13.37 -21.94 -6.38
N THR A 9 13.38 -22.16 -5.06
CA THR A 9 12.19 -22.06 -4.20
C THR A 9 12.25 -20.85 -3.27
N PHE A 10 11.13 -20.14 -3.13
CA PHE A 10 10.97 -19.05 -2.17
C PHE A 10 10.50 -19.57 -0.80
N THR A 11 11.03 -18.97 0.25
CA THR A 11 10.52 -19.09 1.62
C THR A 11 10.36 -17.70 2.19
N TRP A 12 9.17 -17.41 2.71
CA TRP A 12 8.82 -16.10 3.25
C TRP A 12 8.79 -16.09 4.77
N THR A 13 9.24 -14.98 5.35
CA THR A 13 9.13 -14.67 6.79
C THR A 13 8.69 -13.21 6.95
N ASP A 14 8.16 -12.88 8.13
CA ASP A 14 7.72 -11.52 8.46
C ASP A 14 6.75 -10.94 7.43
N VAL A 15 5.83 -11.77 6.95
CA VAL A 15 4.87 -11.38 5.92
C VAL A 15 3.77 -10.52 6.53
N GLU A 16 3.67 -9.29 6.04
CA GLU A 16 2.56 -8.37 6.29
C GLU A 16 1.69 -8.33 5.02
N LYS A 17 0.44 -8.80 5.09
CA LYS A 17 -0.40 -8.93 3.89
C LYS A 17 -1.17 -7.65 3.52
N ARG A 18 -1.59 -6.86 4.52
CA ARG A 18 -2.53 -5.75 4.34
C ARG A 18 -2.27 -4.61 5.33
N THR A 19 -1.05 -4.11 5.34
CA THR A 19 -0.71 -2.96 6.19
C THR A 19 -1.20 -1.69 5.52
N GLU A 20 -2.16 -1.01 6.13
CA GLU A 20 -2.65 0.27 5.62
C GLU A 20 -1.59 1.37 5.79
N LYS A 21 -1.29 2.09 4.70
CA LYS A 21 -0.33 3.20 4.67
C LYS A 21 -0.99 4.45 4.12
N LEU A 22 -0.95 5.54 4.90
CA LEU A 22 -1.49 6.83 4.46
C LEU A 22 -0.60 7.40 3.35
N THR A 23 -1.18 7.73 2.20
CA THR A 23 -0.46 8.27 1.02
C THR A 23 -0.84 9.71 0.73
N GLY A 24 -2.06 10.14 1.10
CA GLY A 24 -2.51 11.51 0.92
C GLY A 24 -3.51 11.99 1.98
N VAL A 25 -3.47 13.28 2.29
CA VAL A 25 -4.41 13.93 3.21
C VAL A 25 -4.71 15.36 2.78
N SER A 26 -5.97 15.80 2.83
CA SER A 26 -6.32 17.20 2.61
C SER A 26 -6.01 18.04 3.83
N THR A 27 -5.91 19.36 3.66
CA THR A 27 -6.14 20.28 4.77
C THR A 27 -7.62 20.22 5.20
N VAL A 28 -7.93 20.77 6.37
CA VAL A 28 -9.32 20.88 6.85
C VAL A 28 -10.11 21.79 5.90
N GLN A 29 -11.25 21.30 5.43
CA GLN A 29 -12.26 22.09 4.73
C GLN A 29 -13.41 22.39 5.69
N GLU A 30 -13.72 23.67 5.88
CA GLU A 30 -14.89 24.10 6.64
C GLU A 30 -16.08 24.22 5.69
N LEU A 31 -17.18 23.55 6.03
CA LEU A 31 -18.45 23.63 5.32
C LEU A 31 -19.46 24.40 6.17
N GLY A 32 -20.26 25.24 5.51
CA GLY A 32 -21.38 25.95 6.13
C GLY A 32 -22.53 24.99 6.49
N LYS A 33 -23.58 25.52 7.13
CA LYS A 33 -24.69 24.71 7.66
C LYS A 33 -25.40 23.85 6.62
N ASP A 34 -25.43 24.28 5.37
CA ASP A 34 -26.03 23.56 4.24
C ASP A 34 -25.11 22.48 3.65
N GLY A 35 -23.99 22.19 4.34
CA GLY A 35 -22.97 21.26 3.89
C GLY A 35 -22.28 21.72 2.62
N GLY A 36 -22.01 20.77 1.73
CA GLY A 36 -21.41 21.02 0.43
C GLY A 36 -20.36 20.00 0.00
N ARG A 37 -19.81 20.24 -1.17
CA ARG A 37 -18.82 19.37 -1.80
C ARG A 37 -17.43 19.59 -1.21
N LEU A 38 -16.74 18.49 -0.90
CA LEU A 38 -15.32 18.52 -0.58
C LEU A 38 -14.50 18.68 -1.87
N THR A 39 -13.66 19.71 -1.90
CA THR A 39 -12.91 20.13 -3.09
C THR A 39 -11.43 20.34 -2.81
N LEU A 40 -11.01 20.39 -1.54
CA LEU A 40 -9.59 20.57 -1.22
C LEU A 40 -8.78 19.34 -1.67
N PRO A 41 -7.69 19.55 -2.42
CA PRO A 41 -6.89 18.44 -2.93
C PRO A 41 -6.15 17.73 -1.79
N LEU A 42 -5.89 16.45 -1.99
CA LEU A 42 -5.00 15.69 -1.11
C LEU A 42 -3.54 16.12 -1.35
N LYS A 43 -2.84 16.42 -0.27
CA LYS A 43 -1.38 16.56 -0.26
C LYS A 43 -0.77 15.19 -0.03
N ARG A 44 0.19 14.81 -0.87
CA ARG A 44 0.95 13.57 -0.73
C ARG A 44 1.73 13.58 0.59
N VAL A 45 1.63 12.51 1.36
CA VAL A 45 2.37 12.31 2.63
C VAL A 45 3.35 11.13 2.57
N ALA A 46 3.13 10.19 1.65
CA ALA A 46 4.04 9.08 1.38
C ALA A 46 3.90 8.60 -0.07
N GLU A 47 4.95 7.98 -0.59
CA GLU A 47 4.97 7.28 -1.87
C GLU A 47 4.93 5.77 -1.62
N ALA A 48 3.89 5.12 -2.15
CA ALA A 48 3.81 3.67 -2.19
C ALA A 48 4.50 3.21 -3.48
N LEU A 49 5.75 2.78 -3.36
CA LEU A 49 6.54 2.27 -4.48
C LEU A 49 6.85 0.79 -4.27
N PRO A 50 6.73 -0.04 -5.31
CA PRO A 50 7.31 -1.38 -5.31
C PRO A 50 8.78 -1.32 -4.94
N SER A 51 9.27 -2.31 -4.20
CA SER A 51 10.69 -2.38 -3.88
C SER A 51 11.11 -3.80 -3.61
N VAL A 52 12.12 -4.27 -4.36
CA VAL A 52 12.80 -5.54 -4.13
C VAL A 52 14.27 -5.25 -3.82
N ARG A 53 14.72 -5.67 -2.64
CA ARG A 53 16.12 -5.53 -2.22
C ARG A 53 16.70 -6.90 -1.94
N THR A 54 17.82 -7.22 -2.58
CA THR A 54 18.40 -8.57 -2.55
C THR A 54 19.87 -8.58 -2.17
N LYS A 55 20.32 -9.68 -1.56
CA LYS A 55 21.71 -10.01 -1.31
C LYS A 55 21.96 -11.47 -1.72
N GLY A 56 22.91 -11.69 -2.62
CA GLY A 56 23.22 -13.02 -3.17
C GLY A 56 23.24 -13.00 -4.70
N PRO A 57 23.13 -14.18 -5.34
CA PRO A 57 22.91 -14.29 -6.78
C PRO A 57 21.74 -13.43 -7.28
N ALA A 58 21.81 -13.00 -8.54
CA ALA A 58 20.73 -12.23 -9.15
C ALA A 58 19.44 -13.07 -9.26
N VAL A 59 18.32 -12.45 -8.87
CA VAL A 59 16.95 -12.97 -8.96
C VAL A 59 16.11 -11.87 -9.61
N SER A 60 15.18 -12.25 -10.49
CA SER A 60 14.28 -11.30 -11.15
C SER A 60 13.38 -10.60 -10.11
N PRO A 61 13.40 -9.26 -10.01
CA PRO A 61 12.50 -8.53 -9.13
C PRO A 61 11.01 -8.82 -9.37
N ALA A 62 10.59 -8.96 -10.63
CA ALA A 62 9.22 -9.33 -10.98
C ALA A 62 8.85 -10.73 -10.47
N GLU A 63 9.79 -11.67 -10.49
CA GLU A 63 9.60 -13.02 -9.97
C GLU A 63 9.45 -13.02 -8.43
N VAL A 64 10.23 -12.17 -7.74
CA VAL A 64 10.08 -11.98 -6.30
C VAL A 64 8.70 -11.41 -5.96
N LEU A 65 8.22 -10.42 -6.72
CA LEU A 65 6.90 -9.84 -6.51
C LEU A 65 5.78 -10.82 -6.84
N PHE A 66 5.92 -11.64 -7.88
CA PHE A 66 4.99 -12.73 -8.20
C PHE A 66 4.85 -13.70 -7.02
N SER A 67 5.99 -14.15 -6.49
CA SER A 67 6.03 -15.02 -5.31
C SER A 67 5.42 -14.36 -4.06
N LEU A 68 5.68 -13.07 -3.83
CA LEU A 68 5.05 -12.31 -2.74
C LEU A 68 3.54 -12.21 -2.93
N GLY A 69 3.08 -11.96 -4.15
CA GLY A 69 1.66 -11.87 -4.50
C GLY A 69 0.93 -13.18 -4.19
N LYS A 70 1.55 -14.32 -4.53
CA LYS A 70 1.03 -15.65 -4.17
C LYS A 70 0.99 -15.87 -2.66
N GLU A 71 2.09 -15.56 -1.96
CA GLU A 71 2.18 -15.71 -0.50
C GLU A 71 1.12 -14.87 0.24
N THR A 72 0.86 -13.67 -0.26
CA THR A 72 -0.09 -12.72 0.33
C THR A 72 -1.54 -12.96 -0.12
N GLY A 73 -1.75 -13.77 -1.16
CA GLY A 73 -3.07 -14.07 -1.73
C GLY A 73 -3.59 -12.99 -2.68
N GLU A 74 -2.73 -12.08 -3.12
CA GLU A 74 -3.05 -11.05 -4.13
C GLU A 74 -2.93 -11.61 -5.56
N ILE A 75 -2.22 -12.72 -5.72
CA ILE A 75 -2.11 -13.49 -6.97
C ILE A 75 -2.61 -14.91 -6.70
N GLU A 76 -3.64 -15.32 -7.42
CA GLU A 76 -4.13 -16.70 -7.44
C GLU A 76 -3.60 -17.38 -8.69
N SER A 77 -2.53 -18.18 -8.54
CA SER A 77 -1.93 -18.94 -9.64
C SER A 77 -1.19 -20.16 -9.09
N ASP A 78 -1.31 -21.30 -9.78
CA ASP A 78 -0.57 -22.52 -9.50
C ASP A 78 0.80 -22.56 -10.20
N ALA A 79 1.05 -21.67 -11.15
CA ALA A 79 2.31 -21.54 -11.88
C ALA A 79 3.50 -21.39 -10.93
N ALA A 80 4.58 -22.15 -11.18
CA ALA A 80 5.77 -22.12 -10.35
C ALA A 80 6.52 -20.79 -10.49
N THR A 81 6.65 -20.32 -11.73
CA THR A 81 7.29 -19.04 -12.06
C THR A 81 6.38 -18.15 -12.90
N LEU A 82 6.73 -16.86 -13.02
CA LEU A 82 6.02 -15.94 -13.90
C LEU A 82 6.11 -16.36 -15.38
N ALA A 83 7.16 -17.09 -15.77
CA ALA A 83 7.33 -17.59 -17.14
C ALA A 83 6.37 -18.73 -17.50
N ASP A 84 5.83 -19.44 -16.50
CA ASP A 84 4.88 -20.54 -16.69
C ASP A 84 3.43 -20.05 -16.80
N VAL A 85 3.19 -18.74 -16.57
CA VAL A 85 1.87 -18.13 -16.62
C VAL A 85 1.45 -17.92 -18.07
N ASN A 86 0.26 -18.42 -18.42
CA ASN A 86 -0.33 -18.22 -19.74
C ASN A 86 -1.50 -17.23 -19.68
N GLY A 87 -1.32 -16.05 -20.28
CA GLY A 87 -2.40 -15.11 -20.56
C GLY A 87 -2.80 -14.19 -19.40
N ASP A 88 -2.44 -14.51 -18.16
CA ASP A 88 -2.67 -13.65 -16.99
C ASP A 88 -1.48 -12.71 -16.75
N THR A 89 -1.79 -11.47 -16.40
CA THR A 89 -0.80 -10.46 -15.98
C THR A 89 -1.32 -9.75 -14.73
N TRP A 90 -0.48 -9.64 -13.70
CA TRP A 90 -0.83 -8.94 -12.46
C TRP A 90 -0.02 -7.67 -12.34
N ALA A 91 -0.69 -6.53 -12.14
CA ALA A 91 -0.04 -5.25 -11.86
C ALA A 91 0.92 -5.34 -10.65
N PHE A 92 0.62 -6.21 -9.68
CA PHE A 92 1.47 -6.48 -8.52
C PHE A 92 2.89 -6.97 -8.87
N THR A 93 3.13 -7.44 -10.09
CA THR A 93 4.45 -7.90 -10.55
C THR A 93 5.26 -6.79 -11.22
N ASP A 94 4.66 -5.63 -11.48
CA ASP A 94 5.31 -4.49 -12.10
C ASP A 94 6.20 -3.77 -11.08
N VAL A 95 7.50 -3.80 -11.32
CA VAL A 95 8.50 -3.20 -10.44
C VAL A 95 8.61 -1.69 -10.61
N ASP A 96 8.09 -1.19 -11.72
CA ASP A 96 8.08 0.22 -12.09
C ASP A 96 6.68 0.83 -11.88
N ASP A 97 5.77 0.12 -11.21
CA ASP A 97 4.41 0.59 -10.94
C ASP A 97 4.44 1.95 -10.24
N ALA A 98 3.74 2.91 -10.84
CA ALA A 98 3.74 4.29 -10.40
C ALA A 98 2.92 4.41 -9.11
N PRO A 99 3.36 5.23 -8.14
CA PRO A 99 2.58 5.40 -6.92
C PRO A 99 1.21 5.99 -7.30
N PRO A 100 0.11 5.48 -6.74
CA PRO A 100 -1.21 5.99 -7.08
C PRO A 100 -1.23 7.51 -6.82
N PRO A 101 -1.92 8.27 -7.69
CA PRO A 101 -2.16 9.67 -7.40
C PRO A 101 -2.87 9.75 -6.04
N PRO A 102 -2.65 10.80 -5.24
CA PRO A 102 -3.42 10.98 -4.02
C PRO A 102 -4.85 11.37 -4.45
N GLY A 103 -5.64 10.37 -4.84
CA GLY A 103 -7.03 10.52 -5.24
C GLY A 103 -7.89 10.72 -4.00
N GLY A 104 -8.64 11.81 -3.96
CA GLY A 104 -9.66 12.02 -2.94
C GLY A 104 -11.01 11.53 -3.43
N ALA A 105 -11.76 10.84 -2.57
CA ALA A 105 -13.18 10.66 -2.84
C ALA A 105 -13.83 12.05 -2.91
N VAL A 106 -14.46 12.36 -4.04
CA VAL A 106 -15.36 13.52 -4.11
C VAL A 106 -16.59 13.18 -3.29
N ALA A 107 -16.66 13.70 -2.07
CA ALA A 107 -17.81 13.54 -1.21
C ALA A 107 -18.60 14.85 -1.12
N THR A 108 -19.91 14.73 -0.97
CA THR A 108 -20.79 15.84 -0.61
C THR A 108 -21.31 15.56 0.79
N MET A 109 -21.14 16.53 1.68
CA MET A 109 -21.68 16.46 3.03
C MET A 109 -23.03 17.16 3.05
N GLU A 110 -24.01 16.55 3.71
CA GLU A 110 -25.33 17.15 3.92
C GLU A 110 -25.32 18.18 5.05
N ASP A 111 -24.40 17.99 6.02
CA ASP A 111 -24.25 18.86 7.18
C ASP A 111 -22.96 19.70 7.13
N GLY A 112 -23.01 20.84 7.83
CA GLY A 112 -21.84 21.67 8.07
C GLY A 112 -20.84 21.04 9.03
N GLY A 113 -19.59 21.50 8.98
CA GLY A 113 -18.53 20.97 9.84
C GLY A 113 -17.12 21.13 9.27
N ARG A 114 -16.15 20.51 9.95
CA ARG A 114 -14.74 20.53 9.58
C ARG A 114 -14.31 19.15 9.11
N PHE A 115 -14.06 19.02 7.82
CA PHE A 115 -13.84 17.73 7.18
C PHE A 115 -12.43 17.59 6.62
N VAL A 116 -11.92 16.37 6.63
CA VAL A 116 -10.65 15.98 6.03
C VAL A 116 -10.89 14.78 5.13
N THR A 117 -10.40 14.85 3.90
CA THR A 117 -10.35 13.69 3.00
C THR A 117 -8.97 13.05 3.12
N TYR A 118 -8.89 11.73 3.04
CA TYR A 118 -7.64 11.00 3.08
C TYR A 118 -7.65 9.82 2.12
N ALA A 119 -6.45 9.43 1.71
CA ALA A 119 -6.18 8.26 0.89
C ALA A 119 -4.94 7.52 1.41
N GLY A 120 -4.92 6.23 1.17
CA GLY A 120 -3.88 5.31 1.54
C GLY A 120 -3.89 4.10 0.64
N VAL A 121 -2.94 3.20 0.87
CA VAL A 121 -2.88 1.92 0.18
C VAL A 121 -2.84 0.78 1.18
N ARG A 122 -3.18 -0.42 0.73
CA ARG A 122 -2.79 -1.66 1.41
C ARG A 122 -1.44 -2.11 0.88
N GLU A 123 -0.43 -2.09 1.73
CA GLU A 123 0.91 -2.60 1.45
C GLU A 123 1.00 -4.07 1.85
N ALA A 124 1.54 -4.87 0.95
CA ALA A 124 2.02 -6.22 1.17
C ALA A 124 3.55 -6.18 1.25
N SER A 125 4.14 -6.80 2.27
CA SER A 125 5.60 -6.89 2.39
C SER A 125 6.04 -8.18 3.06
N GLY A 126 7.29 -8.56 2.84
CA GLY A 126 7.89 -9.71 3.49
C GLY A 126 9.39 -9.79 3.28
N THR A 127 10.04 -10.58 4.13
CA THR A 127 11.43 -11.00 3.96
C THR A 127 11.44 -12.36 3.27
N PHE A 128 12.33 -12.57 2.31
CA PHE A 128 12.43 -13.84 1.60
C PHE A 128 13.84 -14.43 1.63
N ARG A 129 13.87 -15.75 1.51
CA ARG A 129 15.02 -16.53 1.06
C ARG A 129 14.61 -17.27 -0.21
N TYR A 130 15.40 -17.11 -1.26
CA TYR A 130 15.30 -17.86 -2.50
C TYR A 130 16.50 -18.81 -2.59
N THR A 131 16.23 -20.10 -2.75
CA THR A 131 17.27 -21.15 -2.81
C THR A 131 17.31 -21.72 -4.22
N CYS A 132 18.44 -21.52 -4.91
CA CYS A 132 18.69 -22.10 -6.24
C CYS A 132 18.81 -23.62 -6.14
N ASP A 133 18.61 -24.32 -7.27
CA ASP A 133 18.87 -25.77 -7.38
C ASP A 133 20.31 -26.16 -7.03
N ASP A 134 21.27 -25.28 -7.29
CA ASP A 134 22.68 -25.50 -6.92
C ASP A 134 23.00 -25.18 -5.45
N GLY A 135 21.98 -24.91 -4.64
CA GLY A 135 22.08 -24.64 -3.20
C GLY A 135 22.54 -23.24 -2.84
N ARG A 136 22.89 -22.37 -3.81
CA ARG A 136 23.14 -20.95 -3.53
C ARG A 136 21.84 -20.28 -3.08
N THR A 137 21.97 -19.26 -2.25
CA THR A 137 20.81 -18.55 -1.69
C THR A 137 20.89 -17.05 -1.92
N THR A 138 19.73 -16.47 -2.22
CA THR A 138 19.49 -15.03 -2.24
C THR A 138 18.52 -14.70 -1.13
N THR A 139 18.86 -13.73 -0.29
CA THR A 139 17.93 -13.22 0.72
C THR A 139 17.55 -11.79 0.39
N GLY A 140 16.38 -11.36 0.84
CA GLY A 140 15.93 -10.02 0.53
C GLY A 140 14.67 -9.62 1.24
N ARG A 141 14.23 -8.41 0.95
CA ARG A 141 12.93 -7.89 1.35
C ARG A 141 12.21 -7.37 0.12
N ALA A 142 10.92 -7.69 0.04
CA ALA A 142 10.05 -7.21 -1.01
C ALA A 142 8.85 -6.48 -0.39
N ARG A 143 8.33 -5.50 -1.13
CA ARG A 143 7.04 -4.87 -0.84
C ARG A 143 6.38 -4.40 -2.12
N HIS A 144 5.05 -4.38 -2.10
CA HIS A 144 4.19 -3.80 -3.12
C HIS A 144 2.88 -3.33 -2.45
N TRP A 145 2.04 -2.63 -3.19
CA TRP A 145 0.72 -2.19 -2.77
C TRP A 145 -0.36 -2.74 -3.71
N THR A 146 -1.61 -2.88 -3.25
CA THR A 146 -2.66 -3.57 -4.04
C THR A 146 -3.94 -2.79 -4.24
N VAL A 147 -4.34 -2.02 -3.24
CA VAL A 147 -5.65 -1.38 -3.21
C VAL A 147 -5.52 0.02 -2.64
N ASP A 148 -6.09 0.99 -3.34
CA ASP A 148 -6.35 2.32 -2.80
C ASP A 148 -7.51 2.26 -1.81
N VAL A 149 -7.27 2.71 -0.59
CA VAL A 149 -8.26 2.87 0.47
C VAL A 149 -8.32 4.35 0.86
N GLY A 150 -9.49 4.84 1.25
CA GLY A 150 -9.63 6.25 1.57
C GLY A 150 -10.99 6.57 2.15
N GLY A 151 -11.17 7.83 2.54
CA GLY A 151 -12.42 8.27 3.11
C GLY A 151 -12.42 9.73 3.51
N VAL A 152 -13.50 10.10 4.20
CA VAL A 152 -13.70 11.41 4.79
C VAL A 152 -13.87 11.22 6.30
N LEU A 153 -13.33 12.15 7.07
CA LEU A 153 -13.58 12.23 8.51
C LEU A 153 -14.02 13.64 8.89
N SER A 154 -14.81 13.74 9.95
CA SER A 154 -15.06 14.99 10.67
C SER A 154 -14.03 15.16 11.78
N CYS A 155 -13.45 16.35 11.93
CA CYS A 155 -12.56 16.66 13.06
C CYS A 155 -13.31 16.66 14.40
N ASP A 156 -14.61 16.90 14.38
CA ASP A 156 -15.43 17.07 15.57
C ASP A 156 -15.98 15.73 16.12
N GLU A 157 -15.82 14.65 15.36
CA GLU A 157 -16.29 13.30 15.70
C GLU A 157 -15.15 12.35 16.08
N ALA A 158 -15.49 11.29 16.82
CA ALA A 158 -14.52 10.25 17.16
C ALA A 158 -14.27 9.37 15.92
N VAL A 159 -13.00 9.16 15.58
CA VAL A 159 -12.59 8.29 14.47
C VAL A 159 -11.96 7.01 14.98
N GLY A 160 -12.28 5.88 14.36
CA GLY A 160 -11.64 4.60 14.67
C GLY A 160 -10.13 4.63 14.47
N LYS A 161 -9.43 3.61 15.00
CA LYS A 161 -7.98 3.43 14.81
C LYS A 161 -7.65 3.22 13.32
N GLY A 162 -6.39 3.45 12.94
CA GLY A 162 -5.91 3.24 11.56
C GLY A 162 -5.79 4.54 10.76
N LEU A 163 -6.02 4.47 9.45
CA LEU A 163 -5.77 5.57 8.51
C LEU A 163 -6.51 6.86 8.85
N ALA A 164 -7.80 6.77 9.21
CA ALA A 164 -8.60 7.94 9.57
C ALA A 164 -7.99 8.67 10.78
N HIS A 165 -7.56 7.94 11.80
CA HIS A 165 -6.92 8.54 12.96
C HIS A 165 -5.55 9.15 12.63
N GLU A 166 -4.75 8.51 11.78
CA GLU A 166 -3.49 9.10 11.30
C GLU A 166 -3.74 10.40 10.52
N ALA A 167 -4.73 10.41 9.62
CA ALA A 167 -5.13 11.58 8.85
C ALA A 167 -5.61 12.71 9.77
N ALA A 168 -6.45 12.40 10.76
CA ALA A 168 -6.92 13.38 11.74
C ALA A 168 -5.76 14.02 12.51
N ARG A 169 -4.78 13.21 12.97
CA ARG A 169 -3.58 13.74 13.66
C ARG A 169 -2.69 14.61 12.80
N ARG A 170 -2.74 14.46 11.47
CA ARG A 170 -1.95 15.28 10.54
C ARG A 170 -2.65 16.58 10.15
N SER A 171 -3.98 16.61 10.10
CA SER A 171 -4.73 17.74 9.54
C SER A 171 -5.63 18.47 10.54
N CYS A 172 -6.32 17.77 11.44
CA CYS A 172 -7.17 18.39 12.45
C CYS A 172 -6.34 19.08 13.55
N ARG A 173 -6.98 19.94 14.35
CA ARG A 173 -6.30 20.65 15.44
C ARG A 173 -6.03 19.70 16.61
N PRO A 174 -4.89 19.84 17.32
CA PRO A 174 -4.67 19.12 18.57
C PRO A 174 -5.82 19.39 19.55
N GLY A 175 -6.44 18.31 20.06
CA GLY A 175 -7.57 18.40 21.00
C GLY A 175 -8.94 18.22 20.35
N ASP A 176 -9.03 18.28 19.02
CA ASP A 176 -10.22 17.88 18.26
C ASP A 176 -10.58 16.41 18.58
N THR A 177 -11.88 16.08 18.58
CA THR A 177 -12.36 14.73 18.95
C THR A 177 -11.70 13.64 18.11
N ALA A 178 -11.52 13.88 16.81
CA ALA A 178 -10.89 12.93 15.89
C ALA A 178 -9.41 12.64 16.21
N THR A 179 -8.74 13.54 16.94
CA THR A 179 -7.31 13.37 17.29
C THR A 179 -7.11 12.60 18.59
N LYS A 180 -8.17 12.35 19.36
CA LYS A 180 -8.09 11.66 20.66
C LYS A 180 -7.92 10.17 20.44
N LYS A 181 -7.10 9.54 21.28
CA LYS A 181 -7.01 8.08 21.33
C LYS A 181 -8.33 7.54 21.89
N ILE A 182 -8.92 6.59 21.17
CA ILE A 182 -10.07 5.79 21.62
C ILE A 182 -9.57 4.46 22.16
#